data_AF-A0A969T2F9-F1
#
_entry.id   AF-A0A969T2F9-F1
#
_cell.length_a   1.000
_cell.length_b   1.000
_cell.length_c   1.000
_cell.angle_alpha   90.00
_cell.angle_beta   90.00
_cell.angle_gamma   90.00
#
_symmetry.space_group_name_H-M   'P 1'
#
loop_
_entity.id
_entity.type
_entity.pdbx_description
1 polymer ?
#
loop_
_entity_poly.entity_id
_entity_poly.type
_entity_poly.pdbx_seq_one_letter_code
_entity_poly.pdbx_strand_id
1 'polypeptide(L)'
;MALKAGFKLISLPMEKNMAECCTYGGHVSIAHPPYVEHTVDKRIGQNNHPYITYCSNCRDIFTKAGKQTWHVLDIMFGNENKKQGQPFTITERRNNRLKLKLEVLKEFWNETGSMDKPEKELIISQELREKLNKELILESDIYTVIEKCEQDGNKLIDPEKGTFTGYRQIENTTYWVEYKVSEENRFELINAYCHRMKIETD
;
A
#
# COMPACT_ATOMS: atom_id res chain seq x y z
N MET A 1 29.15 -5.63 -2.95
CA MET A 1 28.64 -4.46 -2.21
C MET A 1 28.39 -4.80 -0.75
N ALA A 2 27.45 -5.69 -0.43
CA ALA A 2 27.27 -6.18 0.95
C ALA A 2 28.58 -6.74 1.55
N LEU A 3 29.35 -7.52 0.79
CA LEU A 3 30.69 -7.98 1.20
C LEU A 3 31.65 -6.82 1.53
N LYS A 4 31.60 -5.72 0.75
CA LYS A 4 32.44 -4.52 0.98
C LYS A 4 31.99 -3.75 2.22
N ALA A 5 30.71 -3.82 2.56
CA ALA A 5 30.14 -3.28 3.79
C ALA A 5 30.33 -4.22 5.01
N GLY A 6 31.12 -5.29 4.88
CA GLY A 6 31.46 -6.19 5.98
C GLY A 6 30.46 -7.33 6.26
N PHE A 7 29.43 -7.49 5.42
CA PHE A 7 28.47 -8.58 5.58
C PHE A 7 29.03 -9.91 5.06
N LYS A 8 28.73 -11.00 5.78
CA LYS A 8 28.92 -12.38 5.30
C LYS A 8 27.66 -12.84 4.57
N LEU A 9 27.79 -13.18 3.29
CA LEU A 9 26.66 -13.69 2.50
C LEU A 9 26.59 -15.21 2.61
N ILE A 10 25.38 -15.71 2.85
CA ILE A 10 25.05 -17.14 2.84
C ILE A 10 23.91 -17.31 1.85
N SER A 11 24.12 -18.19 0.88
CA SER A 11 23.14 -18.48 -0.15
C SER A 11 21.93 -19.24 0.40
N LEU A 12 20.76 -18.96 -0.17
CA LEU A 12 19.58 -19.78 0.05
C LEU A 12 19.68 -21.10 -0.73
N PRO A 13 18.92 -22.13 -0.32
CA PRO A 13 18.75 -23.33 -1.12
C PRO A 13 18.32 -22.98 -2.55
N MET A 14 18.70 -23.83 -3.50
CA MET A 14 18.32 -23.70 -4.91
C MET A 14 18.81 -22.40 -5.57
N GLU A 15 19.90 -21.78 -5.09
CA GLU A 15 20.43 -20.56 -5.73
C GLU A 15 20.77 -20.74 -7.23
N LYS A 16 20.94 -19.61 -7.93
CA LYS A 16 21.26 -19.53 -9.37
C LYS A 16 20.09 -20.04 -10.23
N ASN A 17 20.27 -21.12 -10.98
CA ASN A 17 19.32 -21.56 -12.01
C ASN A 17 17.99 -22.07 -11.44
N MET A 18 17.96 -22.40 -10.15
CA MET A 18 16.77 -22.95 -9.47
C MET A 18 16.17 -21.96 -8.47
N ALA A 19 16.57 -20.67 -8.53
CA ALA A 19 16.26 -19.70 -7.49
C ALA A 19 14.75 -19.49 -7.38
N GLU A 20 14.23 -19.65 -6.17
CA GLU A 20 12.79 -19.53 -5.91
C GLU A 20 12.36 -18.05 -5.77
N CYS A 21 11.19 -17.73 -6.34
CA CYS A 21 10.61 -16.40 -6.32
C CYS A 21 10.01 -16.04 -4.95
N CYS A 22 9.86 -14.74 -4.65
CA CYS A 22 9.08 -14.26 -3.50
C CYS A 22 7.56 -14.31 -3.73
N THR A 23 7.11 -14.68 -4.93
CA THR A 23 5.70 -14.76 -5.37
C THR A 23 4.92 -13.44 -5.43
N TYR A 24 5.60 -12.29 -5.33
CA TYR A 24 4.97 -11.00 -5.65
C TYR A 24 4.75 -10.83 -7.17
N GLY A 25 5.77 -11.15 -7.95
CA GLY A 25 5.80 -10.90 -9.40
C GLY A 25 4.73 -11.67 -10.17
N GLY A 26 4.45 -11.24 -11.41
CA GLY A 26 3.42 -11.86 -12.25
C GLY A 26 1.99 -11.70 -11.71
N HIS A 27 1.78 -10.76 -10.79
CA HIS A 27 0.50 -10.49 -10.11
C HIS A 27 -0.05 -11.64 -9.26
N VAL A 28 0.77 -12.63 -8.90
CA VAL A 28 0.32 -13.76 -8.06
C VAL A 28 -0.15 -13.29 -6.69
N SER A 29 0.46 -12.23 -6.13
CA SER A 29 0.02 -11.60 -4.86
C SER A 29 -1.38 -11.01 -4.90
N ILE A 30 -1.91 -10.72 -6.10
CA ILE A 30 -3.27 -10.21 -6.31
C ILE A 30 -4.18 -11.38 -6.66
N ALA A 31 -3.75 -12.25 -7.58
CA ALA A 31 -4.57 -13.32 -8.12
C ALA A 31 -4.79 -14.49 -7.15
N HIS A 32 -3.82 -14.82 -6.30
CA HIS A 32 -3.90 -15.97 -5.39
C HIS A 32 -3.16 -15.73 -4.06
N PRO A 33 -3.66 -14.85 -3.16
CA PRO A 33 -3.00 -14.55 -1.88
C PRO A 33 -2.64 -15.77 -1.01
N PRO A 34 -3.49 -16.82 -0.88
CA PRO A 34 -3.13 -17.99 -0.07
C PRO A 34 -1.88 -18.74 -0.56
N TYR A 35 -1.61 -18.71 -1.87
CA TYR A 35 -0.42 -19.36 -2.44
C TYR A 35 0.84 -18.55 -2.14
N VAL A 36 0.71 -17.22 -2.11
CA VAL A 36 1.80 -16.33 -1.69
C VAL A 36 2.12 -16.57 -0.23
N GLU A 37 1.13 -16.60 0.66
CA GLU A 37 1.33 -16.88 2.10
C GLU A 37 2.09 -18.21 2.29
N HIS A 38 1.60 -19.30 1.68
CA HIS A 38 2.26 -20.60 1.74
C HIS A 38 3.72 -20.58 1.24
N THR A 39 3.97 -19.94 0.10
CA THR A 39 5.31 -19.91 -0.49
C THR A 39 6.26 -19.05 0.34
N VAL A 40 5.77 -17.92 0.87
CA VAL A 40 6.55 -17.01 1.69
C VAL A 40 6.94 -17.67 3.01
N ASP A 41 6.02 -18.40 3.65
CA ASP A 41 6.32 -19.16 4.88
C ASP A 41 7.44 -20.18 4.65
N LYS A 42 7.37 -20.93 3.55
CA LYS A 42 8.46 -21.83 3.14
C LYS A 42 9.78 -21.07 2.95
N ARG A 43 9.73 -19.91 2.27
CA ARG A 43 10.91 -19.11 1.93
C ARG A 43 11.58 -18.50 3.15
N ILE A 44 10.83 -17.95 4.11
CA ILE A 44 11.41 -17.33 5.31
C ILE A 44 12.02 -18.36 6.27
N GLY A 45 11.52 -19.60 6.24
CA GLY A 45 12.00 -20.74 7.03
C GLY A 45 13.25 -21.44 6.49
N GLN A 46 13.80 -21.03 5.34
CA GLN A 46 14.96 -21.70 4.73
C GLN A 46 16.26 -21.55 5.52
N ASN A 47 16.37 -20.51 6.36
CA ASN A 47 17.44 -20.35 7.35
C ASN A 47 17.01 -19.37 8.44
N ASN A 48 17.88 -19.15 9.44
CA ASN A 48 17.64 -18.20 10.55
C ASN A 48 18.27 -16.81 10.34
N HIS A 49 19.01 -16.61 9.26
CA HIS A 49 19.71 -15.34 9.01
C HIS A 49 18.78 -14.30 8.37
N PRO A 50 19.02 -13.00 8.60
CA PRO A 50 18.32 -11.96 7.86
C PRO A 50 18.57 -12.04 6.35
N TYR A 51 17.63 -11.52 5.56
CA TYR A 51 17.74 -11.52 4.10
C TYR A 51 18.26 -10.19 3.56
N ILE A 52 19.02 -10.28 2.48
CA ILE A 52 19.39 -9.13 1.64
C ILE A 52 18.75 -9.36 0.28
N THR A 53 17.99 -8.38 -0.19
CA THR A 53 17.26 -8.43 -1.45
C THR A 53 17.64 -7.25 -2.34
N TYR A 54 17.47 -7.38 -3.65
CA TYR A 54 17.66 -6.27 -4.61
C TYR A 54 16.33 -5.78 -5.22
N CYS A 55 15.21 -6.34 -4.77
CA CYS A 55 13.88 -5.99 -5.22
C CYS A 55 13.06 -5.53 -4.01
N SER A 56 12.50 -4.31 -4.09
CA SER A 56 11.65 -3.74 -3.05
C SER A 56 10.46 -4.63 -2.70
N ASN A 57 9.84 -5.28 -3.69
CA ASN A 57 8.73 -6.20 -3.44
C ASN A 57 9.17 -7.46 -2.68
N CYS A 58 10.36 -8.01 -2.97
CA CYS A 58 10.90 -9.13 -2.19
C CYS A 58 11.15 -8.71 -0.74
N ARG A 59 11.73 -7.52 -0.54
CA ARG A 59 11.92 -6.93 0.80
C ARG A 59 10.60 -6.85 1.54
N ASP A 60 9.60 -6.23 0.94
CA ASP A 60 8.31 -5.98 1.58
C ASP A 60 7.56 -7.28 1.90
N ILE A 61 7.55 -8.25 0.99
CA ILE A 61 6.92 -9.56 1.24
C ILE A 61 7.56 -10.26 2.45
N PHE A 62 8.90 -10.35 2.49
CA PHE A 62 9.56 -11.09 3.56
C PHE A 62 9.48 -10.34 4.91
N THR A 63 9.63 -9.01 4.90
CA THR A 63 9.44 -8.19 6.11
C THR A 63 8.01 -8.32 6.64
N LYS A 64 6.99 -8.32 5.78
CA LYS A 64 5.58 -8.51 6.19
C LYS A 64 5.35 -9.87 6.85
N ALA A 65 6.04 -10.90 6.38
CA ALA A 65 6.00 -12.24 6.97
C ALA A 65 6.91 -12.42 8.21
N GLY A 66 7.49 -11.34 8.74
CA GLY A 66 8.27 -11.36 9.98
C GLY A 66 9.75 -11.68 9.80
N LYS A 67 10.26 -11.81 8.56
CA LYS A 67 11.68 -12.04 8.30
C LYS A 67 12.42 -10.71 8.21
N GLN A 68 13.42 -10.52 9.07
CA GLN A 68 14.31 -9.36 8.99
C GLN A 68 14.95 -9.31 7.60
N THR A 69 14.65 -8.28 6.83
CA THR A 69 15.03 -8.20 5.41
C THR A 69 15.42 -6.78 5.04
N TRP A 70 16.61 -6.62 4.47
CA TRP A 70 17.10 -5.36 3.93
C TRP A 70 17.10 -5.37 2.41
N HIS A 71 16.88 -4.19 1.84
CA HIS A 71 17.20 -3.94 0.45
C HIS A 71 18.70 -3.64 0.31
N VAL A 72 19.31 -3.98 -0.82
CA VAL A 72 20.74 -3.71 -1.08
C VAL A 72 21.07 -2.23 -0.99
N LEU A 73 20.11 -1.36 -1.36
CA LEU A 73 20.24 0.09 -1.22
C LEU A 73 20.25 0.53 0.26
N ASP A 74 19.58 -0.19 1.16
CA ASP A 74 19.65 0.14 2.59
C ASP A 74 21.10 0.03 3.08
N ILE A 75 21.81 -1.01 2.65
CA ILE A 75 23.23 -1.21 2.97
C ILE A 75 24.12 -0.17 2.28
N MET A 76 23.82 0.20 1.03
CA MET A 76 24.60 1.22 0.32
C MET A 76 24.60 2.57 1.03
N PHE A 77 23.45 2.94 1.57
CA PHE A 77 23.21 4.24 2.17
C PHE A 77 23.35 4.23 3.70
N GLY A 78 23.92 3.17 4.30
CA GLY A 78 24.17 3.09 5.74
C GLY A 78 22.88 2.99 6.59
N ASN A 79 21.79 2.50 6.02
CA ASN A 79 20.48 2.38 6.65
C ASN A 79 20.25 1.00 7.30
N GLU A 80 21.23 0.10 7.26
CA GLU A 80 21.12 -1.24 7.85
C GLU A 80 20.85 -1.23 9.36
N ASN A 81 21.33 -0.20 10.07
CA ASN A 81 21.16 -0.02 11.51
C ASN A 81 19.84 0.66 11.89
N LYS A 82 19.06 1.15 10.91
CA LYS A 82 17.74 1.73 11.18
C LYS A 82 16.77 0.61 11.52
N LYS A 83 15.91 0.85 12.51
CA LYS A 83 14.80 -0.05 12.83
C LYS A 83 13.98 -0.27 11.56
N GLN A 84 13.81 -1.53 11.17
CA GLN A 84 12.99 -1.87 10.01
C GLN A 84 11.54 -1.46 10.28
N GLY A 85 11.06 -0.51 9.50
CA GLY A 85 9.64 -0.15 9.46
C GLY A 85 8.82 -1.21 8.75
N GLN A 86 7.53 -1.21 9.03
CA GLN A 86 6.54 -1.94 8.25
C GLN A 86 6.61 -1.53 6.78
N PRO A 87 6.36 -2.45 5.83
CA PRO A 87 6.21 -2.09 4.43
C PRO A 87 5.15 -1.01 4.24
N PHE A 88 5.40 -0.09 3.31
CA PHE A 88 4.44 0.94 2.95
C PHE A 88 3.15 0.33 2.37
N THR A 89 2.02 0.93 2.72
CA THR A 89 0.72 0.66 2.10
C THR A 89 0.73 1.03 0.60
N ILE A 90 -0.22 0.49 -0.17
CA ILE A 90 -0.41 0.85 -1.58
C ILE A 90 -0.59 2.35 -1.80
N THR A 91 -1.28 3.04 -0.87
CA THR A 91 -1.46 4.49 -0.86
C THR A 91 -0.13 5.19 -0.66
N GLU A 92 0.61 4.86 0.39
CA GLU A 92 1.92 5.45 0.67
C GLU A 92 2.90 5.21 -0.49
N ARG A 93 2.90 4.01 -1.07
CA ARG A 93 3.72 3.68 -2.24
C ARG A 93 3.36 4.57 -3.43
N ARG A 94 2.07 4.83 -3.68
CA ARG A 94 1.63 5.73 -4.75
C ARG A 94 2.06 7.17 -4.47
N ASN A 95 1.82 7.66 -3.26
CA ASN A 95 2.18 9.01 -2.85
C ASN A 95 3.69 9.25 -2.91
N ASN A 96 4.50 8.27 -2.46
CA ASN A 96 5.97 8.34 -2.55
C ASN A 96 6.44 8.41 -4.01
N ARG A 97 5.82 7.66 -4.93
CA ARG A 97 6.13 7.76 -6.38
C ARG A 97 5.76 9.12 -6.96
N LEU A 98 4.60 9.66 -6.60
CA LEU A 98 4.16 10.98 -7.06
C LEU A 98 5.08 12.08 -6.53
N LYS A 99 5.42 12.04 -5.24
CA LYS A 99 6.36 12.96 -4.62
C LYS A 99 7.72 12.93 -5.31
N LEU A 100 8.29 11.75 -5.50
CA LEU A 100 9.57 11.60 -6.19
C LEU A 100 9.50 12.11 -7.63
N LYS A 101 8.41 11.83 -8.35
CA LYS A 101 8.20 12.37 -9.71
C LYS A 101 8.24 13.90 -9.71
N LEU A 102 7.55 14.55 -8.80
CA LEU A 102 7.52 16.02 -8.70
C LEU A 102 8.90 16.59 -8.35
N GLU A 103 9.64 15.94 -7.43
CA GLU A 103 11.00 16.36 -7.07
C GLU A 103 11.95 16.26 -8.26
N VAL A 104 11.92 15.15 -9.00
CA VAL A 104 12.77 14.92 -10.18
C VAL A 104 12.42 15.89 -11.32
N LEU A 105 11.13 16.11 -11.60
CA LEU A 105 10.70 17.06 -12.64
C LEU A 105 11.13 18.49 -12.31
N LYS A 106 11.01 18.88 -11.03
CA LYS A 106 11.46 20.20 -10.59
C LYS A 106 12.98 20.35 -10.72
N GLU A 107 13.74 19.36 -10.29
CA GLU A 107 15.22 19.43 -10.24
C GLU A 107 15.85 19.40 -11.64
N PHE A 108 15.36 18.55 -12.53
CA PHE A 108 16.01 18.30 -13.82
C PHE A 108 15.31 18.97 -15.02
N TRP A 109 14.02 19.31 -14.90
CA TRP A 109 13.23 19.91 -15.99
C TRP A 109 12.64 21.29 -15.65
N ASN A 110 12.84 21.82 -14.44
CA ASN A 110 12.20 23.05 -13.95
C ASN A 110 10.65 23.03 -14.08
N GLU A 111 10.06 21.85 -14.18
CA GLU A 111 8.61 21.69 -14.22
C GLU A 111 8.07 21.70 -12.79
N THR A 112 7.07 22.54 -12.55
CA THR A 112 6.40 22.63 -11.25
C THR A 112 5.00 22.04 -11.34
N GLY A 113 4.67 21.21 -10.37
CA GLY A 113 3.35 20.64 -10.18
C GLY A 113 3.07 20.49 -8.68
N SER A 114 1.80 20.39 -8.33
CA SER A 114 1.36 20.11 -6.97
C SER A 114 0.70 18.75 -6.92
N MET A 115 0.77 18.10 -5.75
CA MET A 115 -0.20 17.07 -5.42
C MET A 115 -1.48 17.77 -4.99
N ASP A 116 -2.62 17.34 -5.52
CA ASP A 116 -3.91 17.75 -4.99
C ASP A 116 -3.97 17.34 -3.53
N LYS A 117 -4.11 18.33 -2.66
CA LYS A 117 -4.34 18.09 -1.25
C LYS A 117 -5.84 18.06 -1.04
N PRO A 118 -6.38 17.00 -0.43
CA PRO A 118 -7.79 16.98 -0.09
C PRO A 118 -8.11 18.16 0.83
N GLU A 119 -9.27 18.77 0.64
CA GLU A 119 -9.70 19.95 1.41
C GLU A 119 -9.87 19.63 2.91
N LYS A 120 -10.26 18.38 3.21
CA LYS A 120 -10.50 17.90 4.57
C LYS A 120 -9.63 16.69 4.87
N GLU A 121 -9.15 16.60 6.11
CA GLU A 121 -8.41 15.43 6.59
C GLU A 121 -9.34 14.22 6.72
N LEU A 122 -8.86 13.04 6.33
CA LEU A 122 -9.51 11.75 6.53
C LEU A 122 -8.80 10.97 7.64
N ILE A 123 -9.50 10.76 8.75
CA ILE A 123 -9.05 9.93 9.86
C ILE A 123 -9.39 8.48 9.52
N ILE A 124 -8.38 7.62 9.53
CA ILE A 124 -8.53 6.19 9.25
C ILE A 124 -7.83 5.42 10.37
N SER A 125 -8.54 4.48 11.00
CA SER A 125 -7.95 3.60 12.00
C SER A 125 -6.86 2.71 11.39
N GLN A 126 -5.91 2.24 12.22
CA GLN A 126 -4.84 1.37 11.74
C GLN A 126 -5.37 0.07 11.13
N GLU A 127 -6.37 -0.55 11.76
CA GLU A 127 -7.03 -1.77 11.26
C GLU A 127 -7.69 -1.53 9.89
N LEU A 128 -8.38 -0.39 9.73
CA LEU A 128 -9.01 -0.06 8.46
C LEU A 128 -7.97 0.23 7.39
N ARG A 129 -6.85 0.91 7.70
CA ARG A 129 -5.73 1.09 6.75
C ARG A 129 -5.16 -0.25 6.28
N GLU A 130 -5.03 -1.23 7.17
CA GLU A 130 -4.57 -2.58 6.82
C GLU A 130 -5.56 -3.30 5.91
N LYS A 131 -6.87 -3.19 6.18
CA LYS A 131 -7.93 -3.69 5.30
C LYS A 131 -7.86 -3.06 3.91
N LEU A 132 -7.83 -1.74 3.81
CA LEU A 132 -7.76 -1.01 2.54
C LEU A 132 -6.52 -1.41 1.74
N ASN A 133 -5.38 -1.51 2.41
CA ASN A 133 -4.13 -1.95 1.80
C ASN A 133 -4.21 -3.40 1.27
N LYS A 134 -4.86 -4.31 2.00
CA LYS A 134 -5.10 -5.69 1.57
C LYS A 134 -6.04 -5.77 0.37
N GLU A 135 -7.08 -4.94 0.37
CA GLU A 135 -8.09 -4.86 -0.71
C GLU A 135 -7.65 -3.99 -1.88
N LEU A 136 -6.43 -3.42 -1.83
CA LEU A 136 -5.85 -2.54 -2.86
C LEU A 136 -6.67 -1.26 -3.11
N ILE A 137 -7.37 -0.77 -2.09
CA ILE A 137 -8.19 0.45 -2.15
C ILE A 137 -7.33 1.66 -1.78
N LEU A 138 -7.23 2.64 -2.69
CA LEU A 138 -6.48 3.87 -2.46
C LEU A 138 -7.28 4.85 -1.61
N GLU A 139 -6.59 5.58 -0.72
CA GLU A 139 -7.22 6.69 0.01
C GLU A 139 -7.73 7.79 -0.94
N SER A 140 -7.06 8.01 -2.07
CA SER A 140 -7.55 8.93 -3.12
C SER A 140 -8.91 8.51 -3.70
N ASP A 141 -9.16 7.20 -3.81
CA ASP A 141 -10.43 6.69 -4.31
C ASP A 141 -11.53 6.95 -3.28
N ILE A 142 -11.21 6.79 -1.98
CA ILE A 142 -12.12 7.10 -0.87
C ILE A 142 -12.46 8.59 -0.85
N TYR A 143 -11.47 9.49 -0.96
CA TYR A 143 -11.72 10.92 -1.06
C TYR A 143 -12.63 11.25 -2.24
N THR A 144 -12.37 10.66 -3.41
CA THR A 144 -13.19 10.87 -4.62
C THR A 144 -14.65 10.47 -4.40
N VAL A 145 -14.91 9.41 -3.62
CA VAL A 145 -16.29 9.00 -3.28
C VAL A 145 -16.91 9.99 -2.29
N ILE A 146 -16.22 10.31 -1.19
CA ILE A 146 -16.73 11.21 -0.14
C ILE A 146 -17.04 12.60 -0.72
N GLU A 147 -16.12 13.18 -1.50
CA GLU A 147 -16.31 14.48 -2.13
C GLU A 147 -17.54 14.49 -3.03
N LYS A 148 -17.78 13.42 -3.80
CA LYS A 148 -18.98 13.31 -4.63
C LYS A 148 -20.26 13.24 -3.81
N CYS A 149 -20.24 12.47 -2.72
CA CYS A 149 -21.37 12.36 -1.81
C CYS A 149 -21.69 13.68 -1.12
N GLU A 150 -20.68 14.47 -0.75
CA GLU A 150 -20.87 15.81 -0.19
C GLU A 150 -21.32 16.84 -1.22
N GLN A 151 -20.83 16.77 -2.47
CA GLN A 151 -21.22 17.68 -3.54
C GLN A 151 -22.66 17.48 -4.01
N ASP A 152 -23.08 16.23 -4.21
CA ASP A 152 -24.39 15.92 -4.79
C ASP A 152 -25.48 15.68 -3.75
N GLY A 153 -25.10 15.43 -2.49
CA GLY A 153 -26.03 14.97 -1.45
C GLY A 153 -26.50 13.51 -1.63
N ASN A 154 -26.01 12.80 -2.65
CA ASN A 154 -26.32 11.39 -2.91
C ASN A 154 -25.60 10.47 -1.91
N LYS A 155 -26.13 10.42 -0.69
CA LYS A 155 -25.65 9.59 0.42
C LYS A 155 -26.80 9.15 1.31
N LEU A 156 -26.71 7.94 1.82
CA LEU A 156 -27.62 7.40 2.82
C LEU A 156 -27.14 7.79 4.21
N ILE A 157 -28.08 8.07 5.12
CA ILE A 157 -27.79 8.38 6.52
C ILE A 157 -28.24 7.20 7.36
N ASP A 158 -27.37 6.74 8.26
CA ASP A 158 -27.73 5.85 9.38
C ASP A 158 -27.89 6.74 10.64
N PRO A 159 -29.13 7.07 11.05
CA PRO A 159 -29.36 8.00 12.16
C PRO A 159 -28.92 7.44 13.51
N GLU A 160 -28.90 6.12 13.69
CA GLU A 160 -28.49 5.49 14.95
C GLU A 160 -26.98 5.60 15.15
N LYS A 161 -26.20 5.42 14.08
CA LYS A 161 -24.74 5.51 14.13
C LYS A 161 -24.20 6.91 13.84
N GLY A 162 -25.02 7.77 13.24
CA GLY A 162 -24.61 9.07 12.72
C GLY A 162 -23.62 8.96 11.56
N THR A 163 -23.72 7.91 10.74
CA THR A 163 -22.82 7.67 9.60
C THR A 163 -23.51 7.99 8.28
N PHE A 164 -22.68 8.37 7.30
CA PHE A 164 -23.07 8.53 5.91
C PHE A 164 -22.51 7.37 5.11
N THR A 165 -23.33 6.78 4.25
CA THR A 165 -22.90 5.77 3.29
C THR A 165 -23.13 6.27 1.87
N GLY A 166 -22.12 6.13 1.03
CA GLY A 166 -22.20 6.54 -0.36
C GLY A 166 -21.35 5.66 -1.25
N TYR A 167 -21.51 5.84 -2.55
CA TYR A 167 -20.75 5.09 -3.52
C TYR A 167 -20.40 5.93 -4.73
N ARG A 168 -19.36 5.50 -5.44
CA ARG A 168 -19.01 6.06 -6.74
C ARG A 168 -18.32 5.02 -7.61
N GLN A 169 -18.70 4.98 -8.88
CA GLN A 169 -17.94 4.28 -9.89
C GLN A 169 -16.70 5.09 -10.28
N ILE A 170 -15.52 4.49 -10.14
CA ILE A 170 -14.24 4.99 -10.61
C ILE A 170 -13.74 3.99 -11.65
N GLU A 171 -13.68 4.42 -12.90
CA GLU A 171 -13.41 3.56 -14.06
C GLU A 171 -14.36 2.34 -14.10
N ASN A 172 -13.84 1.12 -13.89
CA ASN A 172 -14.60 -0.14 -13.97
C ASN A 172 -14.97 -0.71 -12.58
N THR A 173 -14.69 0.03 -11.51
CA THR A 173 -14.89 -0.42 -10.13
C THR A 173 -15.79 0.55 -9.40
N THR A 174 -16.79 0.03 -8.71
CA THR A 174 -17.60 0.83 -7.78
C THR A 174 -17.00 0.72 -6.38
N TYR A 175 -16.85 1.85 -5.73
CA TYR A 175 -16.35 1.97 -4.37
C TYR A 175 -17.47 2.45 -3.46
N TRP A 176 -17.59 1.85 -2.29
CA TRP A 176 -18.50 2.27 -1.23
C TRP A 176 -17.70 2.73 -0.03
N VAL A 177 -18.19 3.79 0.60
CA VAL A 177 -17.59 4.38 1.80
C VAL A 177 -18.67 4.58 2.84
N GLU A 178 -18.36 4.26 4.08
CA GLU A 178 -19.11 4.66 5.27
C GLU A 178 -18.23 5.60 6.09
N TYR A 179 -18.70 6.80 6.40
CA TYR A 179 -17.91 7.83 7.06
C TYR A 179 -18.75 8.73 7.96
N LYS A 180 -18.10 9.42 8.89
CA LYS A 180 -18.70 10.49 9.72
C LYS A 180 -18.08 11.83 9.37
N VAL A 181 -18.84 12.89 9.59
CA VAL A 181 -18.33 14.26 9.59
C VAL A 181 -18.06 14.64 11.05
N SER A 182 -16.79 14.86 11.39
CA SER A 182 -16.40 15.30 12.73
C SER A 182 -16.63 16.80 12.93
N GLU A 183 -16.68 17.23 14.19
CA GLU A 183 -16.89 18.63 14.58
C GLU A 183 -15.81 19.59 14.05
N GLU A 184 -14.59 19.09 13.80
CA GLU A 184 -13.46 19.88 13.30
C GLU A 184 -13.38 19.92 11.76
N ASN A 185 -14.50 19.67 11.07
CA ASN A 185 -14.56 19.63 9.60
C ASN A 185 -13.60 18.59 8.99
N ARG A 186 -13.37 17.47 9.69
CA ARG A 186 -12.63 16.30 9.20
C ARG A 186 -13.58 15.15 8.94
N PHE A 187 -13.20 14.23 8.06
CA PHE A 187 -13.93 12.99 7.87
C PHE A 187 -13.31 11.87 8.71
N GLU A 188 -14.15 11.03 9.30
CA GLU A 188 -13.72 9.79 9.92
C GLU A 188 -14.24 8.63 9.08
N LEU A 189 -13.33 7.82 8.53
CA LEU A 189 -13.71 6.65 7.75
C LEU A 189 -14.08 5.50 8.70
N ILE A 190 -15.31 5.00 8.56
CA ILE A 190 -15.82 3.87 9.33
C ILE A 190 -15.57 2.56 8.56
N ASN A 191 -15.81 2.57 7.25
CA ASN A 191 -15.58 1.42 6.40
C ASN A 191 -15.43 1.85 4.93
N ALA A 192 -14.77 1.03 4.12
CA ALA A 192 -14.86 1.12 2.67
C ALA A 192 -14.60 -0.23 2.03
N TYR A 193 -15.21 -0.48 0.88
CA TYR A 193 -15.00 -1.68 0.07
C TYR A 193 -15.26 -1.35 -1.40
N CYS A 194 -14.86 -2.24 -2.30
CA CYS A 194 -15.08 -2.04 -3.73
C CYS A 194 -15.44 -3.34 -4.45
N HIS A 195 -16.13 -3.20 -5.57
CA HIS A 195 -16.47 -4.32 -6.43
C HIS A 195 -16.45 -3.90 -7.90
N ARG A 196 -16.04 -4.81 -8.78
CA ARG A 196 -16.04 -4.59 -10.22
C ARG A 196 -17.45 -4.75 -10.76
N MET A 197 -18.24 -3.69 -10.62
CA MET A 197 -19.60 -3.62 -11.13
C MET A 197 -19.98 -2.17 -11.46
N LYS A 198 -21.04 -2.01 -12.23
CA LYS A 198 -21.69 -0.75 -12.53
C LYS A 198 -23.08 -0.76 -11.91
N ILE A 199 -23.45 0.33 -11.25
CA ILE A 199 -24.83 0.57 -10.81
C ILE A 199 -25.50 1.43 -11.88
N GLU A 200 -26.61 0.95 -12.42
CA GLU A 200 -27.46 1.74 -13.30
C GLU A 200 -28.37 2.61 -12.44
N THR A 201 -28.35 3.91 -12.68
CA THR A 201 -29.30 4.87 -12.10
C THR A 201 -30.28 5.26 -13.20
N ASP A 202 -31.57 5.17 -12.90
CA ASP A 202 -32.66 5.56 -13.80
C ASP A 202 -32.60 7.05 -14.21
#